data_AF-A0A2P5FRK6-F1
#
_entry.id   AF-A0A2P5FRK6-F1
#
_cell.length_a   1.000
_cell.length_b   1.000
_cell.length_c   1.000
_cell.angle_alpha   90.00
_cell.angle_beta   90.00
_cell.angle_gamma   90.00
#
_symmetry.space_group_name_H-M   'P 1'
#
loop_
_entity.id
_entity.type
_entity.pdbx_description
1 polymer ?
#
loop_
_entity_poly.entity_id
_entity_poly.type
_entity_poly.pdbx_seq_one_letter_code
_entity_poly.pdbx_strand_id
1 'polypeptide(L)'
;MKSIVGAANSHIWIGPTLTGSVEEFQGHHMWSWVITKRQFANNLHALGLAVTFAVLPIDLFCDNPIIHGFVSVCFGCILFSQQFHAWAHSTRSRLPAFVVALQDLGILLPRSQHADHHRPPYNNNYCIVSGIWNKFLDNQEVFKALEKLLFLKLGVRPRSWSDEPRSEWTHEESQTTSQLAPN
;
A
#
# COMPACT_ATOMS: atom_id res chain seq x y z
N MET A 1 -4.60 22.94 -7.98
CA MET A 1 -4.46 21.53 -8.42
C MET A 1 -5.00 20.64 -7.31
N LYS A 2 -6.24 20.13 -7.43
CA LYS A 2 -6.87 19.36 -6.34
C LYS A 2 -6.26 17.96 -6.30
N SER A 3 -5.29 17.77 -5.41
CA SER A 3 -4.87 16.44 -4.93
C SER A 3 -6.11 15.65 -4.50
N ILE A 4 -6.05 14.31 -4.50
CA ILE A 4 -7.09 13.46 -3.89
C ILE A 4 -7.40 13.93 -2.45
N VAL A 5 -6.42 14.50 -1.75
CA VAL A 5 -6.58 15.18 -0.45
C VAL A 5 -7.54 16.38 -0.53
N GLY A 6 -7.44 17.19 -1.58
CA GLY A 6 -8.32 18.35 -1.83
C GLY A 6 -9.73 17.98 -2.30
N ALA A 7 -9.94 16.78 -2.86
CA ALA A 7 -11.28 16.26 -3.18
C ALA A 7 -11.91 15.54 -1.97
N ALA A 8 -11.09 14.85 -1.16
CA ALA A 8 -11.50 14.24 0.10
C ALA A 8 -11.99 15.29 1.12
N ASN A 9 -11.38 16.49 1.12
CA ASN A 9 -11.83 17.59 1.97
C ASN A 9 -13.15 18.25 1.51
N SER A 10 -13.61 18.00 0.27
CA SER A 10 -14.90 18.52 -0.23
C SER A 10 -16.09 17.58 -0.02
N HIS A 11 -15.85 16.33 0.37
CA HIS A 11 -16.89 15.36 0.71
C HIS A 11 -16.61 14.81 2.10
N ILE A 12 -17.46 15.22 3.04
CA ILE A 12 -17.40 15.07 4.51
C ILE A 12 -17.27 13.63 5.07
N TRP A 13 -17.00 12.62 4.24
CA TRP A 13 -17.13 11.20 4.59
C TRP A 13 -15.84 10.37 4.57
N ILE A 14 -14.68 10.94 4.20
CA ILE A 14 -13.41 10.20 4.23
C ILE A 14 -12.67 10.61 5.51
N GLY A 15 -12.86 9.84 6.59
CA GLY A 15 -12.31 10.14 7.91
C GLY A 15 -10.76 10.24 7.94
N PRO A 16 -10.17 10.77 9.03
CA PRO A 16 -8.73 11.00 9.16
C PRO A 16 -7.85 9.77 8.89
N THR A 17 -8.38 8.59 9.16
CA THR A 17 -7.70 7.29 8.98
C THR A 17 -7.46 6.94 7.52
N LEU A 18 -8.41 7.22 6.63
CA LEU A 18 -8.27 6.96 5.20
C LEU A 18 -7.31 7.94 4.54
N THR A 19 -7.38 9.23 4.90
CA THR A 19 -6.46 10.26 4.39
C THR A 19 -5.02 9.99 4.84
N GLY A 20 -4.79 9.67 6.11
CA GLY A 20 -3.47 9.31 6.63
C GLY A 20 -2.90 8.07 5.93
N SER A 21 -3.73 7.05 5.68
CA SER A 21 -3.30 5.87 4.91
C SER A 21 -2.87 6.23 3.49
N VAL A 22 -3.63 7.07 2.79
CA VAL A 22 -3.25 7.53 1.44
C VAL A 22 -1.93 8.30 1.47
N GLU A 23 -1.71 9.16 2.46
CA GLU A 23 -0.46 9.89 2.60
C GLU A 23 0.72 8.96 2.84
N GLU A 24 0.60 7.96 3.72
CA GLU A 24 1.65 6.97 3.96
C GLU A 24 1.94 6.13 2.72
N PHE A 25 0.90 5.64 2.03
CA PHE A 25 1.03 4.93 0.76
C PHE A 25 1.56 5.82 -0.35
N GLN A 26 1.51 7.13 -0.27
CA GLN A 26 2.11 7.98 -1.29
C GLN A 26 3.53 8.40 -0.92
N GLY A 27 3.79 8.65 0.37
CA GLY A 27 5.08 9.03 0.91
C GLY A 27 6.14 7.94 0.72
N HIS A 28 5.76 6.65 0.73
CA HIS A 28 6.73 5.57 0.52
C HIS A 28 7.38 5.56 -0.87
N HIS A 29 6.79 6.20 -1.88
CA HIS A 29 7.45 6.38 -3.19
C HIS A 29 8.62 7.35 -3.14
N MET A 30 8.64 8.25 -2.16
CA MET A 30 9.76 9.17 -1.92
C MET A 30 10.79 8.53 -0.99
N TRP A 31 10.29 7.99 0.13
CA TRP A 31 11.11 7.50 1.22
C TRP A 31 10.90 5.99 1.43
N SER A 32 11.24 5.21 0.41
CA SER A 32 10.88 3.80 0.30
C SER A 32 11.45 2.90 1.41
N TRP A 33 12.51 3.32 2.09
CA TRP A 33 13.08 2.55 3.20
C TRP A 33 12.30 2.68 4.50
N VAL A 34 11.46 3.71 4.66
CA VAL A 34 10.75 3.98 5.92
C VAL A 34 9.84 2.82 6.31
N ILE A 35 9.16 2.22 5.33
CA ILE A 35 8.30 1.05 5.56
C ILE A 35 9.07 -0.16 6.11
N THR A 36 10.36 -0.30 5.77
CA THR A 36 11.22 -1.38 6.29
C THR A 36 11.63 -1.20 7.76
N LYS A 37 11.39 -0.02 8.32
CA LYS A 37 11.72 0.33 9.71
C LYS A 37 10.52 0.22 10.66
N ARG A 38 9.32 0.03 10.10
CA ARG A 38 8.10 -0.14 10.90
C ARG A 38 8.11 -1.49 11.61
N GLN A 39 7.62 -1.50 12.84
CA GLN A 39 7.41 -2.74 13.58
C GLN A 39 6.30 -3.55 12.91
N PHE A 40 6.40 -4.88 13.01
CA PHE A 40 5.40 -5.81 12.47
C PHE A 40 3.97 -5.47 12.94
N ALA A 41 3.80 -5.20 14.23
CA ALA A 41 2.50 -4.80 14.78
C ALA A 41 1.95 -3.52 14.12
N ASN A 42 2.80 -2.53 13.84
CA ASN A 42 2.39 -1.29 13.19
C ASN A 42 2.00 -1.52 11.73
N ASN A 43 2.61 -2.48 11.03
CA ASN A 43 2.20 -2.86 9.69
C ASN A 43 0.83 -3.55 9.67
N LEU A 44 0.48 -4.28 10.73
CA LEU A 44 -0.74 -5.09 10.76
C LEU A 44 -1.94 -4.37 11.41
N HIS A 45 -1.74 -3.54 12.44
CA HIS A 45 -2.84 -3.13 13.34
C HIS A 45 -4.06 -2.51 12.62
N ALA A 46 -3.85 -1.56 11.70
CA ALA A 46 -4.94 -0.87 11.00
C ALA A 46 -5.72 -1.83 10.09
N LEU A 47 -5.02 -2.69 9.34
CA LEU A 47 -5.65 -3.71 8.50
C LEU A 47 -6.25 -4.84 9.32
N GLY A 48 -5.66 -5.18 10.47
CA GLY A 48 -6.20 -6.16 11.42
C GLY A 48 -7.55 -5.73 11.97
N LEU A 49 -7.70 -4.46 12.31
CA LEU A 49 -8.99 -3.91 12.73
C LEU A 49 -10.03 -4.02 11.60
N ALA A 50 -9.66 -3.60 10.38
CA ALA A 50 -10.55 -3.69 9.22
C ALA A 50 -10.94 -5.14 8.88
N VAL A 51 -9.97 -6.06 8.88
CA VAL A 51 -10.17 -7.50 8.65
C VAL A 51 -11.10 -8.08 9.71
N THR A 52 -10.90 -7.72 10.99
CA THR A 52 -11.74 -8.22 12.09
C THR A 52 -13.20 -7.85 11.86
N PHE A 53 -13.49 -6.58 11.57
CA PHE A 53 -14.87 -6.15 11.32
C PHE A 53 -15.47 -6.73 10.04
N ALA A 54 -14.66 -6.96 9.01
CA ALA A 54 -15.14 -7.54 7.75
C ALA A 54 -15.42 -9.05 7.85
N VAL A 55 -14.58 -9.78 8.59
CA VAL A 55 -14.62 -11.25 8.65
C VAL A 55 -15.50 -11.75 9.78
N LEU A 56 -15.60 -11.04 10.91
CA LEU A 56 -16.37 -11.48 12.08
C LEU A 56 -17.84 -11.85 11.76
N PRO A 57 -18.61 -11.09 10.97
CA PRO A 57 -19.97 -11.50 10.61
C PRO A 57 -20.00 -12.81 9.80
N ILE A 58 -19.00 -13.04 8.94
CA ILE A 58 -18.91 -14.27 8.16
C ILE A 58 -18.64 -15.44 9.12
N ASP A 59 -17.71 -15.27 10.06
CA ASP A 59 -17.38 -16.30 11.04
C ASP A 59 -18.55 -16.63 11.98
N LEU A 60 -19.44 -15.67 12.25
CA LEU A 60 -20.59 -15.87 13.14
C LEU A 60 -21.84 -16.43 12.43
N PHE A 61 -21.99 -16.19 11.12
CA PHE A 61 -23.25 -16.46 10.41
C PHE A 61 -23.11 -17.41 9.21
N CYS A 62 -21.91 -17.90 8.88
CA CYS A 62 -21.69 -18.77 7.72
C CYS A 62 -20.79 -19.96 8.06
N ASP A 63 -21.37 -21.15 8.23
CA ASP A 63 -20.64 -22.39 8.57
C ASP A 63 -20.09 -23.18 7.36
N ASN A 64 -19.88 -22.53 6.21
CA ASN A 64 -19.39 -23.22 5.02
C ASN A 64 -17.85 -23.25 4.98
N PRO A 65 -17.19 -24.43 5.04
CA PRO A 65 -15.74 -24.52 5.10
C PRO A 65 -15.03 -23.98 3.85
N ILE A 66 -15.67 -24.03 2.68
CA ILE A 66 -15.11 -23.47 1.44
C ILE A 66 -15.08 -21.94 1.53
N ILE A 67 -16.14 -21.33 2.08
CA ILE A 67 -16.21 -19.89 2.29
C ILE A 67 -15.16 -19.46 3.31
N HIS A 68 -15.04 -20.15 4.45
CA HIS A 68 -13.99 -19.83 5.42
C HIS A 68 -12.59 -19.97 4.85
N GLY A 69 -12.32 -21.02 4.06
CA GLY A 69 -11.03 -21.21 3.41
C GLY A 69 -10.69 -20.05 2.47
N PHE A 70 -11.64 -19.65 1.62
CA PHE A 70 -11.47 -18.51 0.72
C PHE A 70 -11.27 -17.19 1.50
N VAL A 71 -12.13 -16.91 2.47
CA VAL A 71 -12.10 -15.67 3.28
C VAL A 71 -10.79 -15.60 4.06
N SER A 72 -10.37 -16.69 4.67
CA SER A 72 -9.11 -16.77 5.43
C SER A 72 -7.89 -16.47 4.55
N VAL A 73 -7.81 -17.03 3.34
CA VAL A 73 -6.71 -16.75 2.42
C VAL A 73 -6.77 -15.30 1.91
N CYS A 74 -7.95 -14.86 1.45
CA CYS A 74 -8.15 -13.53 0.88
C CYS A 74 -7.83 -12.42 1.90
N PHE A 75 -8.45 -12.48 3.08
CA PHE A 75 -8.24 -11.49 4.13
C PHE A 75 -6.91 -11.67 4.86
N GLY A 76 -6.34 -12.88 4.87
CA GLY A 76 -4.96 -13.09 5.28
C GLY A 76 -3.99 -12.31 4.37
N CYS A 77 -4.14 -12.40 3.05
CA CYS A 77 -3.34 -11.59 2.12
C CYS A 77 -3.50 -10.08 2.36
N ILE A 78 -4.72 -9.61 2.65
CA ILE A 78 -4.98 -8.21 2.98
C ILE A 78 -4.27 -7.83 4.28
N LEU A 79 -4.46 -8.59 5.36
CA LEU A 79 -3.87 -8.33 6.67
C LEU A 79 -2.34 -8.15 6.60
N PHE A 80 -1.67 -9.04 5.86
CA PHE A 80 -0.21 -9.05 5.75
C PHE A 80 0.35 -8.19 4.62
N SER A 81 -0.50 -7.54 3.82
CA SER A 81 -0.09 -6.80 2.62
C SER A 81 1.01 -5.76 2.89
N GLN A 82 0.89 -4.97 3.96
CA GLN A 82 1.92 -3.99 4.34
C GLN A 82 3.24 -4.64 4.76
N GLN A 83 3.18 -5.80 5.42
CA GLN A 83 4.38 -6.52 5.80
C GLN A 83 5.08 -7.12 4.57
N PHE A 84 4.32 -7.66 3.62
CA PHE A 84 4.85 -8.17 2.37
C PHE A 84 5.46 -7.06 1.52
N HIS A 85 4.82 -5.88 1.49
CA HIS A 85 5.35 -4.68 0.87
C HIS A 85 6.68 -4.24 1.51
N ALA A 86 6.77 -4.24 2.85
CA ALA A 86 8.02 -3.97 3.56
C ALA A 86 9.13 -4.96 3.19
N TRP A 87 8.80 -6.24 2.99
CA TRP A 87 9.76 -7.24 2.51
C TRP A 87 10.18 -7.01 1.06
N ALA A 88 9.27 -6.53 0.19
CA ALA A 88 9.61 -6.14 -1.18
C ALA A 88 10.59 -4.95 -1.22
N HIS A 89 10.64 -4.11 -0.19
CA HIS A 89 11.65 -3.06 -0.05
C HIS A 89 12.94 -3.49 0.67
N SER A 90 12.96 -4.67 1.28
CA SER A 90 14.09 -5.15 2.08
C SER A 90 15.14 -5.84 1.21
N THR A 91 16.41 -5.85 1.66
CA THR A 91 17.48 -6.59 0.97
C THR A 91 17.36 -8.08 1.31
N ARG A 92 17.71 -8.96 0.36
CA ARG A 92 17.64 -10.43 0.55
C ARG A 92 18.36 -10.89 1.83
N SER A 93 19.50 -10.29 2.16
CA SER A 93 20.29 -10.58 3.36
C SER A 93 19.60 -10.27 4.69
N ARG A 94 18.54 -9.45 4.68
CA ARG A 94 17.78 -9.07 5.88
C ARG A 94 16.46 -9.82 6.01
N LEU A 95 16.16 -10.71 5.07
CA LEU A 95 14.91 -11.46 5.04
C LEU A 95 15.13 -12.91 5.52
N PRO A 96 14.14 -13.49 6.20
CA PRO A 96 14.14 -14.93 6.46
C PRO A 96 14.23 -15.73 5.16
N ALA A 97 14.92 -16.87 5.20
CA ALA A 97 15.16 -17.70 4.01
C ALA A 97 13.87 -18.11 3.29
N PHE A 98 12.79 -18.41 4.04
CA PHE A 98 11.51 -18.77 3.45
C PHE A 98 10.85 -17.59 2.70
N VAL A 99 10.99 -16.35 3.20
CA VAL A 99 10.48 -15.16 2.51
C VAL A 99 11.21 -14.98 1.18
N VAL A 100 12.52 -15.16 1.19
CA VAL A 100 13.36 -15.09 -0.01
C VAL A 100 12.91 -16.16 -1.02
N ALA A 101 12.69 -17.40 -0.59
CA ALA A 101 12.21 -18.47 -1.46
C ALA A 101 10.83 -18.16 -2.06
N LEU A 102 9.90 -17.62 -1.25
CA LEU A 102 8.57 -17.22 -1.73
C LEU A 102 8.63 -16.04 -2.72
N GLN A 103 9.57 -15.11 -2.54
CA GLN A 103 9.84 -14.04 -3.51
C GLN A 103 10.45 -14.60 -4.80
N ASP A 104 11.36 -15.57 -4.72
CA ASP A 104 11.94 -16.20 -5.91
C ASP A 104 10.90 -16.96 -6.75
N LEU A 105 9.88 -17.54 -6.09
CA LEU A 105 8.73 -18.18 -6.73
C LEU A 105 7.67 -17.16 -7.22
N GLY A 106 7.82 -15.88 -6.90
CA GLY A 106 6.82 -14.84 -7.19
C GLY A 106 5.55 -14.91 -6.34
N ILE A 107 5.42 -15.90 -5.44
CA ILE A 107 4.29 -16.02 -4.51
C ILE A 107 4.18 -14.76 -3.66
N LEU A 108 5.31 -14.27 -3.14
CA LEU A 108 5.43 -12.92 -2.59
C LEU A 108 6.04 -11.98 -3.62
N LEU A 109 5.70 -10.69 -3.56
CA LEU A 109 6.24 -9.70 -4.49
C LEU A 109 7.78 -9.63 -4.39
N PRO A 110 8.51 -9.89 -5.49
CA PRO A 110 9.96 -9.73 -5.50
C PRO A 110 10.36 -8.25 -5.42
N ARG A 111 11.50 -7.97 -4.77
CA ARG A 111 12.07 -6.62 -4.71
C ARG A 111 12.27 -5.99 -6.09
N SER A 112 12.68 -6.76 -7.09
CA SER A 112 12.92 -6.25 -8.44
C SER A 112 11.64 -5.71 -9.09
N GLN A 113 10.55 -6.49 -9.07
CA GLN A 113 9.26 -6.04 -9.60
C GLN A 113 8.75 -4.80 -8.86
N HIS A 114 8.87 -4.77 -7.54
CA HIS A 114 8.47 -3.59 -6.79
C HIS A 114 9.36 -2.38 -7.10
N ALA A 115 10.67 -2.57 -7.31
CA ALA A 115 11.56 -1.49 -7.71
C ALA A 115 11.19 -0.91 -9.07
N ASP A 116 10.68 -1.73 -10.00
CA ASP A 116 10.20 -1.25 -11.31
C ASP A 116 8.90 -0.43 -11.18
N HIS A 117 8.04 -0.75 -10.22
CA HIS A 117 6.88 0.08 -9.87
C HIS A 117 7.28 1.50 -9.41
N HIS A 118 8.41 1.63 -8.73
CA HIS A 118 8.95 2.92 -8.26
C HIS A 118 9.65 3.73 -9.34
N ARG A 119 9.63 3.29 -10.60
CA ARG A 119 10.28 3.98 -11.72
C ARG A 119 9.25 4.54 -12.70
N PRO A 120 9.56 5.67 -13.37
CA PRO A 120 8.76 6.12 -14.50
C PRO A 120 8.59 4.99 -15.53
N PRO A 121 7.40 4.85 -16.16
CA PRO A 121 6.25 5.77 -16.11
C PRO A 121 5.22 5.46 -15.00
N TYR A 122 5.59 4.76 -13.92
CA TYR A 122 4.74 4.50 -12.73
C TYR A 122 3.39 3.82 -13.03
N ASN A 123 3.35 2.97 -14.05
CA ASN A 123 2.10 2.37 -14.55
C ASN A 123 2.16 0.83 -14.66
N ASN A 124 3.04 0.19 -13.89
CA ASN A 124 3.25 -1.25 -13.89
C ASN A 124 3.39 -1.80 -12.46
N ASN A 125 3.36 -3.12 -12.33
CA ASN A 125 3.64 -3.87 -11.09
C ASN A 125 2.84 -3.39 -9.86
N TYR A 126 1.54 -3.12 -10.02
CA TYR A 126 0.69 -2.59 -8.94
C TYR A 126 0.38 -3.60 -7.81
N CYS A 127 0.51 -4.91 -8.03
CA CYS A 127 0.23 -5.90 -6.98
C CYS A 127 1.34 -5.90 -5.93
N ILE A 128 0.98 -5.64 -4.67
CA ILE A 128 1.93 -5.54 -3.54
C ILE A 128 2.13 -6.86 -2.76
N VAL A 129 1.19 -7.80 -2.89
CA VAL A 129 1.21 -9.09 -2.17
C VAL A 129 2.03 -10.13 -2.94
N SER A 130 1.70 -10.35 -4.21
CA SER A 130 2.25 -11.40 -5.05
C SER A 130 2.71 -10.84 -6.40
N GLY A 131 3.85 -11.32 -6.88
CA GLY A 131 4.39 -10.97 -8.19
C GLY A 131 3.85 -11.80 -9.36
N ILE A 132 3.09 -12.87 -9.08
CA ILE A 132 2.56 -13.78 -10.11
C ILE A 132 1.65 -13.04 -11.11
N TRP A 133 0.82 -12.13 -10.61
CA TRP A 133 -0.23 -11.50 -11.40
C TRP A 133 0.20 -10.22 -12.13
N ASN A 134 1.29 -9.59 -11.70
CA ASN A 134 1.71 -8.29 -12.25
C ASN A 134 1.88 -8.32 -13.76
N LYS A 135 2.67 -9.25 -14.29
CA LYS A 135 2.90 -9.37 -15.74
C LYS A 135 1.60 -9.56 -16.53
N PHE A 136 0.70 -10.40 -16.01
CA PHE A 136 -0.59 -10.65 -16.68
C PHE A 136 -1.45 -9.39 -16.69
N LEU A 137 -1.62 -8.74 -15.54
CA LEU A 137 -2.46 -7.54 -15.40
C LEU A 137 -1.89 -6.33 -16.14
N ASP A 138 -0.57 -6.18 -16.18
CA ASP A 138 0.12 -5.13 -16.93
C ASP A 138 -0.08 -5.33 -18.44
N ASN A 139 0.07 -6.56 -18.95
CA ASN A 139 -0.17 -6.88 -20.36
C ASN A 139 -1.63 -6.63 -20.79
N GLN A 140 -2.59 -6.78 -19.87
CA GLN A 140 -4.00 -6.50 -20.11
C GLN A 140 -4.37 -5.03 -19.82
N GLU A 141 -3.41 -4.19 -19.43
CA GLU A 141 -3.60 -2.79 -19.04
C GLU A 141 -4.73 -2.58 -18.00
N VAL A 142 -4.97 -3.55 -17.10
CA VAL A 142 -6.14 -3.56 -16.21
C VAL A 142 -6.19 -2.31 -15.33
N PHE A 143 -5.07 -1.96 -14.69
CA PHE A 143 -5.01 -0.80 -13.80
C PHE A 143 -5.10 0.53 -14.57
N LYS A 144 -4.53 0.61 -15.77
CA LYS A 144 -4.66 1.79 -16.64
C LYS A 144 -6.10 1.98 -17.13
N ALA A 145 -6.83 0.90 -17.41
CA ALA A 145 -8.26 0.96 -17.71
C ALA A 145 -9.07 1.44 -16.49
N LEU A 146 -8.75 0.95 -15.30
CA LEU A 146 -9.38 1.39 -14.05
C LEU A 146 -9.11 2.87 -13.75
N GLU A 147 -7.88 3.34 -13.96
CA GLU A 147 -7.50 4.75 -13.84
C GLU A 147 -8.32 5.65 -14.78
N LYS A 148 -8.48 5.24 -16.05
CA LYS A 148 -9.34 5.96 -17.02
C LYS A 148 -10.79 5.99 -16.57
N LEU A 149 -11.32 4.86 -16.09
CA LEU A 149 -12.69 4.79 -15.58
C LEU A 149 -12.90 5.72 -14.38
N LEU A 150 -11.99 5.72 -13.42
CA LEU A 150 -12.03 6.60 -12.25
C LEU A 150 -11.91 8.07 -12.66
N PHE A 151 -11.05 8.40 -13.62
CA PHE A 151 -10.96 9.75 -14.18
C PHE A 151 -12.28 10.20 -14.82
N LEU A 152 -12.90 9.35 -15.65
CA LEU A 152 -14.19 9.67 -16.28
C LEU A 152 -15.32 9.86 -15.27
N LYS A 153 -15.30 9.12 -14.15
CA LYS A 153 -16.33 9.20 -13.10
C LYS A 153 -16.11 10.34 -12.12
N LEU A 154 -14.87 10.63 -11.77
CA LEU A 154 -14.52 11.56 -10.67
C LEU A 154 -13.93 12.88 -11.17
N GLY A 155 -13.47 12.95 -12.42
CA GLY A 155 -12.77 14.11 -12.99
C GLY A 155 -11.37 14.36 -12.39
N VAL A 156 -10.89 13.47 -11.51
CA VAL A 156 -9.58 13.60 -10.84
C VAL A 156 -8.53 12.85 -11.65
N ARG A 157 -7.53 13.58 -12.17
CA ARG A 157 -6.44 12.98 -12.97
C ARG A 157 -5.60 12.02 -12.11
N PRO A 158 -5.35 10.78 -12.58
CA PRO A 158 -4.45 9.83 -11.91
C PRO A 158 -3.03 10.40 -11.82
N ARG A 159 -2.35 10.16 -10.69
CA ARG A 159 -0.98 10.65 -10.46
C ARG A 159 0.07 9.96 -11.33
N SER A 160 -0.18 8.72 -11.76
CA SER A 160 0.65 7.97 -12.71
C SER A 160 0.76 8.64 -14.08
N TRP A 161 -0.11 9.62 -14.39
CA TRP A 161 -0.13 10.31 -15.68
C TRP A 161 0.63 11.65 -15.67
N SER A 162 1.30 11.98 -14.58
CA SER A 162 2.08 13.20 -14.44
C SER A 162 3.54 12.95 -14.82
N ASP A 163 4.07 13.76 -15.73
CA ASP A 163 5.48 13.71 -16.16
C ASP A 163 6.44 14.48 -15.22
N GLU A 164 5.90 15.15 -14.20
CA GLU A 164 6.71 15.98 -13.29
C GLU A 164 7.47 15.13 -12.27
N PRO A 165 8.79 15.37 -12.08
CA PRO A 165 9.51 14.82 -10.94
C PRO A 165 8.85 15.34 -9.66
N ARG A 166 8.43 14.42 -8.79
CA ARG A 166 7.64 14.74 -7.60
C ARG A 166 8.43 15.71 -6.72
N SER A 167 7.88 16.92 -6.49
CA SER A 167 8.48 17.92 -5.59
C SER A 167 8.72 17.32 -4.20
N GLU A 168 9.92 17.50 -3.66
CA GLU A 168 10.32 17.05 -2.33
C GLU A 168 9.31 17.50 -1.28
N TRP A 169 8.73 16.53 -0.57
CA TRP A 169 8.05 16.79 0.69
C TRP A 169 9.12 17.18 1.71
N THR A 170 9.32 18.48 1.93
CA THR A 170 10.11 18.98 3.05
C THR A 170 9.27 18.80 4.32
N HIS A 171 9.66 17.86 5.18
CA HIS A 171 9.19 17.92 6.56
C HIS A 171 9.77 19.19 7.17
N GLU A 172 8.91 20.19 7.42
CA GLU A 172 9.22 21.18 8.43
C GLU A 172 9.33 20.42 9.76
N GLU A 173 10.56 20.11 10.17
CA GLU A 173 10.85 19.71 11.54
C GLU A 173 10.25 20.78 12.45
N SER A 174 9.24 20.40 13.23
CA SER A 174 8.79 21.17 14.37
C SER A 174 9.95 21.27 15.36
N GLN A 175 10.82 22.25 15.16
CA GLN A 175 11.72 22.79 16.18
C GLN A 175 10.84 23.46 17.24
N THR A 176 10.28 22.64 18.13
CA THR A 176 9.56 23.14 19.31
C THR A 176 9.81 22.22 20.50
N THR A 177 11.07 21.84 20.71
CA THR A 177 11.56 21.24 21.96
C THR A 177 13.03 21.59 22.17
N SER A 178 13.33 22.88 22.25
CA SER A 178 14.57 23.39 22.87
C SER A 178 14.36 24.80 23.44
N GLN A 179 13.29 24.97 24.22
CA GLN A 179 13.03 26.18 25.01
C GLN A 179 12.35 25.74 26.31
N LEU A 180 13.00 24.87 27.09
CA LEU A 180 12.70 24.59 28.50
C LEU A 180 13.89 23.79 29.09
N ALA A 181 15.01 24.48 29.28
CA ALA A 181 16.02 24.07 30.25
C ALA A 181 15.93 25.06 31.42
N PRO A 182 15.75 24.61 32.67
CA PRO A 182 15.71 25.50 33.82
C PRO A 182 17.13 25.97 34.17
N ASN A 183 17.29 27.29 34.35
CA ASN A 183 18.26 27.87 35.27
C ASN A 183 17.52 28.24 36.56
#